data_AF-A0A380EP39-F1
#
_entry.id   AF-A0A380EP39-F1
#
_cell.length_a   1.000
_cell.length_b   1.000
_cell.length_c   1.000
_cell.angle_alpha   90.00
_cell.angle_beta   90.00
_cell.angle_gamma   90.00
#
_symmetry.space_group_name_H-M   'P 1'
#
loop_
_entity.id
_entity.type
_entity.pdbx_description
1 polymer ?
#
loop_
_entity_poly.entity_id
_entity_poly.type
_entity_poly.pdbx_seq_one_letter_code
_entity_poly.pdbx_strand_id
1 'polypeptide(L)'
;MWGSNVPLTRTPDAHFMTEVRYKGTKVISVAPDYAENVKFADNWLAPNPGSDAAIAQAMTHVILQEHYVNQPNERFINYAKQYTDMPFLIMLDEDENGYKAGRFLRASDLGQTTEQGEWKPVIHDAISDSLVVPNGTMGQRWEEGKKWNLKLEQKMVLKLTLHYQ
;
A
#
# COMPACT_ATOMS: atom_id res chain seq x y z
N MET A 1 -8.12 -17.07 1.79
CA MET A 1 -7.46 -17.82 0.71
C MET A 1 -7.97 -17.26 -0.60
N TRP A 2 -7.10 -16.70 -1.43
CA TRP A 2 -7.50 -16.10 -2.71
C TRP A 2 -6.70 -16.76 -3.82
N GLY A 3 -7.38 -17.45 -4.74
CA GLY A 3 -6.72 -18.15 -5.86
C GLY A 3 -5.74 -19.24 -5.44
N SER A 4 -5.88 -19.80 -4.24
CA SER A 4 -4.94 -20.77 -3.67
C SER A 4 -5.69 -21.94 -3.04
N ASN A 5 -5.57 -23.12 -3.66
CA ASN A 5 -6.17 -24.36 -3.17
C ASN A 5 -5.26 -25.03 -2.12
N VAL A 6 -5.20 -24.44 -0.92
CA VAL A 6 -4.28 -24.82 0.17
C VAL A 6 -4.28 -26.32 0.51
N PRO A 7 -5.41 -27.04 0.65
CA PRO A 7 -5.39 -28.46 0.97
C PRO A 7 -4.70 -29.33 -0.09
N LEU A 8 -4.78 -28.91 -1.36
CA LEU A 8 -4.21 -29.65 -2.48
C LEU A 8 -2.77 -29.25 -2.79
N THR A 9 -2.47 -27.95 -2.78
CA THR A 9 -1.15 -27.42 -3.23
C THR A 9 -0.20 -27.12 -2.08
N ARG A 10 -0.69 -27.15 -0.84
CA ARG A 10 0.07 -26.95 0.40
C ARG A 10 -0.39 -27.92 1.48
N THR A 11 -0.66 -29.17 1.08
CA THR A 11 -1.14 -30.24 1.96
C THR A 11 -0.40 -30.34 3.31
N PRO A 12 0.94 -30.33 3.38
CA PRO A 12 1.63 -30.45 4.66
C PRO A 12 1.38 -29.25 5.60
N ASP A 13 1.03 -28.06 5.08
CA ASP A 13 0.77 -26.86 5.86
C ASP A 13 -0.73 -26.61 6.10
N ALA A 14 -1.61 -27.38 5.44
CA ALA A 14 -3.05 -27.13 5.44
C ALA A 14 -3.65 -27.20 6.85
N HIS A 15 -3.06 -28.00 7.74
CA HIS A 15 -3.51 -28.14 9.12
C HIS A 15 -3.51 -26.79 9.86
N PHE A 16 -2.50 -25.92 9.63
CA PHE A 16 -2.45 -24.59 10.25
C PHE A 16 -3.67 -23.74 9.89
N MET A 17 -4.11 -23.77 8.62
CA MET A 17 -5.29 -23.04 8.16
C MET A 17 -6.57 -23.62 8.75
N THR A 18 -6.68 -24.94 8.89
CA THR A 18 -7.88 -25.56 9.45
C THR A 18 -7.97 -25.40 10.96
N GLU A 19 -6.84 -25.51 11.68
CA GLU A 19 -6.79 -25.51 13.15
C GLU A 19 -6.93 -24.10 13.73
N VAL A 20 -6.44 -23.06 13.03
CA VAL A 20 -6.59 -21.66 13.50
C VAL A 20 -8.06 -21.23 13.60
N ARG A 21 -8.96 -21.92 12.89
CA ARG A 21 -10.42 -21.72 13.00
C ARG A 21 -10.94 -22.07 14.39
N TYR A 22 -10.37 -23.08 15.06
CA TYR A 22 -10.70 -23.38 16.46
C TYR A 22 -10.27 -22.27 17.42
N LYS A 23 -9.33 -21.41 17.01
CA LYS A 23 -8.94 -20.19 17.73
C LYS A 23 -9.80 -18.97 17.35
N GLY A 24 -10.92 -19.17 16.64
CA GLY A 24 -11.86 -18.12 16.26
C GLY A 24 -11.46 -17.29 15.04
N THR A 25 -10.40 -17.67 14.31
CA THR A 25 -10.02 -16.97 13.08
C THR A 25 -10.99 -17.33 11.95
N LYS A 26 -11.59 -16.31 11.33
CA LYS A 26 -12.45 -16.46 10.16
C LYS A 26 -11.63 -16.70 8.89
N VAL A 27 -12.01 -17.68 8.10
CA VAL A 27 -11.41 -18.04 6.82
C VAL A 27 -12.40 -17.79 5.69
N ILE A 28 -11.97 -17.04 4.67
CA ILE A 28 -12.76 -16.77 3.47
C ILE A 28 -12.02 -17.37 2.28
N SER A 29 -12.74 -18.08 1.41
CA SER A 29 -12.20 -18.56 0.12
C SER A 29 -12.69 -17.65 -1.01
N VAL A 30 -11.78 -17.20 -1.86
CA VAL A 30 -12.07 -16.51 -3.11
C VAL A 30 -11.52 -17.36 -4.25
N ALA A 31 -12.42 -18.03 -4.96
CA ALA A 31 -12.10 -18.96 -6.05
C ALA A 31 -13.32 -19.08 -6.99
N PRO A 32 -13.12 -19.11 -8.32
CA PRO A 32 -14.23 -19.18 -9.28
C PRO A 32 -15.00 -20.51 -9.20
N ASP A 33 -14.33 -21.59 -8.82
CA ASP A 33 -14.86 -22.93 -8.68
C ASP A 33 -15.00 -23.35 -7.21
N TYR A 34 -15.78 -24.40 -6.96
CA TYR A 34 -15.92 -25.00 -5.63
C TYR A 34 -14.73 -25.93 -5.32
N ALA A 35 -13.54 -25.34 -5.20
CA ALA A 35 -12.29 -26.04 -4.93
C ALA A 35 -12.24 -26.63 -3.51
N GLU A 36 -11.32 -27.56 -3.26
CA GLU A 36 -11.21 -28.26 -1.96
C GLU A 36 -11.02 -27.31 -0.77
N ASN A 37 -10.31 -26.20 -0.96
CA ASN A 37 -10.13 -25.16 0.05
C ASN A 37 -11.46 -24.53 0.52
N VAL A 38 -12.50 -24.51 -0.33
CA VAL A 38 -13.80 -23.91 -0.01
C VAL A 38 -14.48 -24.67 1.13
N LYS A 39 -14.31 -26.00 1.17
CA LYS A 39 -14.85 -26.87 2.23
C LYS A 39 -14.42 -26.43 3.64
N PHE A 40 -13.25 -25.80 3.76
CA PHE A 40 -12.68 -25.38 5.04
C PHE A 40 -12.93 -23.90 5.35
N ALA A 41 -13.55 -23.15 4.45
CA ALA A 41 -13.82 -21.73 4.62
C ALA A 41 -15.18 -21.49 5.27
N ASP A 42 -15.30 -20.38 6.00
CA ASP A 42 -16.57 -19.94 6.59
C ASP A 42 -17.45 -19.21 5.56
N ASN A 43 -16.83 -18.63 4.50
CA ASN A 43 -17.53 -18.03 3.36
C ASN A 43 -16.77 -18.30 2.06
N TRP A 44 -17.53 -18.32 0.95
CA TRP A 44 -17.01 -18.48 -0.40
C TRP A 44 -17.48 -17.33 -1.29
N LEU A 45 -16.53 -16.67 -1.95
CA LEU A 45 -16.78 -15.73 -3.03
C LEU A 45 -16.33 -16.37 -4.34
N ALA A 46 -17.22 -16.40 -5.33
CA ALA A 46 -16.99 -17.01 -6.64
C ALA A 46 -16.98 -15.94 -7.75
N PRO A 47 -15.90 -15.15 -7.89
CA PRO A 47 -15.78 -14.23 -9.02
C PRO A 47 -15.69 -14.99 -10.35
N ASN A 48 -16.03 -14.31 -11.44
CA ASN A 48 -15.64 -14.80 -12.77
C ASN A 48 -14.10 -14.91 -12.85
N PRO A 49 -13.54 -15.96 -13.48
CA PRO A 49 -12.09 -16.11 -13.60
C PRO A 49 -11.41 -14.86 -14.15
N GLY A 50 -10.36 -14.39 -13.48
CA GLY A 50 -9.58 -13.22 -13.90
C GLY A 50 -10.19 -11.85 -13.50
N SER A 51 -11.36 -11.83 -12.84
CA SER A 51 -12.02 -10.59 -12.39
C SER A 51 -11.71 -10.21 -10.93
N ASP A 52 -10.80 -10.95 -10.27
CA ASP A 52 -10.44 -10.77 -8.87
C ASP A 52 -9.97 -9.34 -8.53
N ALA A 53 -9.27 -8.69 -9.47
CA ALA A 53 -8.82 -7.31 -9.29
C ALA A 53 -9.99 -6.33 -9.09
N ALA A 54 -11.15 -6.56 -9.71
CA ALA A 54 -12.32 -5.70 -9.52
C ALA A 54 -12.86 -5.82 -8.08
N ILE A 55 -12.90 -7.03 -7.53
CA ILE A 55 -13.26 -7.25 -6.12
C ILE A 55 -12.25 -6.58 -5.20
N ALA A 56 -10.94 -6.76 -5.47
CA ALA A 56 -9.89 -6.14 -4.67
C ALA A 56 -10.00 -4.61 -4.67
N GLN A 57 -10.24 -3.99 -5.82
CA GLN A 57 -10.45 -2.54 -5.93
C GLN A 57 -11.71 -2.07 -5.19
N ALA A 58 -12.81 -2.82 -5.24
CA ALA A 58 -14.02 -2.50 -4.47
C ALA A 58 -13.76 -2.59 -2.95
N MET A 59 -13.03 -3.60 -2.49
CA MET A 59 -12.60 -3.70 -1.09
C MET A 59 -11.69 -2.54 -0.70
N THR A 60 -10.71 -2.19 -1.54
CA THR A 60 -9.83 -1.04 -1.34
C THR A 60 -10.60 0.26 -1.24
N HIS A 61 -11.60 0.48 -2.10
CA HIS A 61 -12.46 1.65 -2.05
C HIS A 61 -13.14 1.80 -0.68
N VAL A 62 -13.79 0.74 -0.19
CA VAL A 62 -14.45 0.76 1.12
C VAL A 62 -13.45 1.01 2.25
N ILE A 63 -12.30 0.35 2.23
CA ILE A 63 -11.24 0.53 3.25
C ILE A 63 -10.75 1.98 3.27
N LEU A 64 -10.44 2.57 2.12
CA LEU A 64 -9.99 3.96 2.03
C LEU A 64 -11.08 4.92 2.48
N GLN A 65 -12.32 4.72 2.01
CA GLN A 65 -13.43 5.59 2.34
C GLN A 65 -13.73 5.58 3.84
N GLU A 66 -13.87 4.39 4.44
CA GLU A 66 -14.26 4.27 5.82
C GLU A 66 -13.12 4.59 6.78
N HIS A 67 -11.91 4.09 6.52
CA HIS A 67 -10.81 4.10 7.48
C HIS A 67 -9.71 5.12 7.21
N TYR A 68 -9.75 5.84 6.08
CA TYR A 68 -8.81 6.92 5.81
C TYR A 68 -9.51 8.28 5.63
N VAL A 69 -10.80 8.30 5.26
CA VAL A 69 -11.56 9.53 5.03
C VAL A 69 -12.64 9.74 6.10
N ASN A 70 -13.65 8.87 6.19
CA ASN A 70 -14.83 9.08 7.05
C ASN A 70 -14.52 8.95 8.53
N GLN A 71 -13.80 7.88 8.92
CA GLN A 71 -13.40 7.58 10.29
C GLN A 71 -11.92 7.17 10.29
N PRO A 72 -11.01 8.16 10.17
CA PRO A 72 -9.59 7.90 10.00
C PRO A 72 -9.02 7.02 11.14
N ASN A 73 -8.53 5.83 10.81
CA ASN A 73 -7.93 4.90 11.76
C ASN A 73 -6.44 5.22 11.96
N GLU A 74 -6.04 5.60 13.17
CA GLU A 74 -4.67 6.03 13.47
C GLU A 74 -3.62 4.99 13.11
N ARG A 75 -3.87 3.70 13.39
CA ARG A 75 -2.92 2.63 13.08
C ARG A 75 -2.71 2.51 11.58
N PHE A 76 -3.77 2.58 10.79
CA PHE A 76 -3.69 2.46 9.32
C PHE A 76 -2.95 3.65 8.71
N ILE A 77 -3.26 4.86 9.19
CA ILE A 77 -2.63 6.09 8.71
C ILE A 77 -1.15 6.13 9.07
N ASN A 78 -0.79 5.81 10.31
CA ASN A 78 0.61 5.80 10.74
C ASN A 78 1.41 4.73 10.01
N TYR A 79 0.82 3.55 9.79
CA TYR A 79 1.44 2.51 8.97
C TYR A 79 1.68 2.99 7.53
N ALA A 80 0.65 3.55 6.88
CA ALA A 80 0.76 4.04 5.51
C ALA A 80 1.82 5.15 5.37
N LYS A 81 1.85 6.10 6.31
CA LYS A 81 2.87 7.16 6.33
C LYS A 81 4.29 6.59 6.44
N GLN A 82 4.52 5.63 7.34
CA GLN A 82 5.88 5.18 7.63
C GLN A 82 6.40 4.13 6.64
N TYR A 83 5.54 3.23 6.17
CA TYR A 83 5.95 1.99 5.49
C TYR A 83 5.51 1.90 4.04
N THR A 84 4.89 2.95 3.48
CA THR A 84 4.48 2.98 2.08
C THR A 84 4.97 4.26 1.41
N ASP A 85 4.84 4.30 0.09
CA ASP A 85 5.16 5.44 -0.74
C ASP A 85 3.99 6.43 -0.91
N MET A 86 2.84 6.20 -0.24
CA MET A 86 1.69 7.11 -0.26
C MET A 86 1.99 8.59 0.07
N PRO A 87 2.89 8.95 1.00
CA PRO A 87 3.15 10.36 1.32
C PRO A 87 4.10 11.07 0.32
N PHE A 88 4.68 10.35 -0.64
CA PHE A 88 5.60 10.94 -1.60
C PHE A 88 4.88 11.74 -2.68
N LEU A 89 5.48 12.85 -3.08
CA LEU A 89 4.93 13.74 -4.09
C LEU A 89 5.27 13.26 -5.50
N ILE A 90 4.29 13.33 -6.40
CA ILE A 90 4.47 13.11 -7.83
C ILE A 90 4.36 14.42 -8.60
N MET A 91 5.04 14.47 -9.74
CA MET A 91 4.83 15.51 -10.74
C MET A 91 3.60 15.18 -11.56
N LEU A 92 2.91 16.22 -12.04
CA LEU A 92 1.80 16.09 -12.98
C LEU A 92 2.28 16.55 -14.35
N ASP A 93 2.06 15.70 -15.35
CA ASP A 93 2.36 16.02 -16.74
C ASP A 93 1.08 16.54 -17.41
N GLU A 94 1.21 17.57 -18.25
CA GLU A 94 0.10 18.02 -19.09
C GLU A 94 -0.33 16.92 -20.07
N ASP A 95 -1.63 16.79 -20.28
CA ASP A 95 -2.24 15.82 -21.18
C ASP A 95 -3.44 16.45 -21.90
N GLU A 96 -3.90 15.85 -23.00
CA GLU A 96 -4.98 16.42 -23.83
C GLU A 96 -6.27 16.71 -23.05
N ASN A 97 -6.50 15.96 -21.96
CA ASN A 97 -7.69 16.06 -21.11
C ASN A 97 -7.40 16.65 -19.72
N GLY A 98 -6.25 17.30 -19.52
CA GLY A 98 -5.87 17.92 -18.24
C GLY A 98 -4.48 17.50 -17.77
N TYR A 99 -4.41 16.73 -16.69
CA TYR A 99 -3.16 16.26 -16.10
C TYR A 99 -3.15 14.75 -15.94
N LYS A 100 -1.98 14.13 -16.14
CA LYS A 100 -1.73 12.74 -15.79
C LYS A 100 -0.63 12.63 -14.73
N ALA A 101 -0.69 11.56 -13.95
CA ALA A 101 0.35 11.26 -12.97
C ALA A 101 1.67 10.97 -13.69
N GLY A 102 2.68 11.79 -13.42
CA GLY A 102 4.05 11.61 -13.88
C GLY A 102 4.90 10.85 -12.85
N ARG A 103 6.21 11.09 -12.90
CA ARG A 103 7.18 10.50 -11.95
C ARG A 103 7.14 11.18 -10.58
N PHE A 104 7.74 10.55 -9.57
CA PHE A 104 8.01 11.21 -8.28
C PHE A 104 8.82 12.50 -8.44
N LEU A 105 8.47 13.51 -7.63
CA LEU A 105 9.26 14.71 -7.42
C LEU A 105 10.50 14.35 -6.59
N ARG A 106 11.67 14.78 -7.04
CA ARG A 106 12.97 14.44 -6.43
C ARG A 106 13.70 15.67 -5.94
N ALA A 107 14.67 15.47 -5.05
CA ALA A 107 15.52 16.54 -4.53
C ALA A 107 16.23 17.34 -5.64
N SER A 108 16.66 16.67 -6.71
CA SER A 108 17.29 17.31 -7.87
C SER A 108 16.37 18.32 -8.58
N ASP A 109 15.05 18.05 -8.61
CA ASP A 109 14.07 18.93 -9.25
C ASP A 109 13.87 20.23 -8.46
N LEU A 110 14.17 20.20 -7.16
CA LEU A 110 14.10 21.34 -6.26
C LEU A 110 15.42 22.14 -6.22
N GLY A 111 16.42 21.77 -7.03
CA GLY A 111 17.75 22.38 -7.01
C GLY A 111 18.54 22.08 -5.73
N GLN A 112 18.17 21.04 -4.95
CA GLN A 112 18.91 20.67 -3.74
C GLN A 112 20.23 19.99 -4.10
N THR A 113 21.34 20.55 -3.64
CA THR A 113 22.68 19.97 -3.83
C THR A 113 22.91 18.85 -2.80
N THR A 114 22.57 17.61 -3.17
CA THR A 114 22.79 16.41 -2.36
C THR A 114 23.27 15.26 -3.24
N GLU A 115 24.09 14.36 -2.70
CA GLU A 115 24.56 13.17 -3.44
C GLU A 115 23.36 12.37 -3.95
N GLN A 116 23.36 11.96 -5.23
CA GLN A 116 22.29 11.13 -5.81
C GLN A 116 20.89 11.77 -5.65
N GLY A 117 20.78 13.10 -5.78
CA GLY A 117 19.53 13.85 -5.61
C GLY A 117 18.38 13.40 -6.52
N GLU A 118 18.72 12.85 -7.69
CA GLU A 118 17.80 12.25 -8.66
C GLU A 118 17.20 10.91 -8.21
N TRP A 119 17.70 10.33 -7.11
CA TRP A 119 17.21 9.09 -6.51
C TRP A 119 16.54 9.31 -5.13
N LYS A 120 16.25 10.58 -4.80
CA LYS A 120 15.71 11.02 -3.51
C LYS A 120 14.34 11.67 -3.70
N PRO A 121 13.25 10.88 -3.77
CA PRO A 121 11.91 11.44 -3.82
C PRO A 121 11.58 12.18 -2.52
N VAL A 122 10.68 13.17 -2.60
CA VAL A 122 10.37 14.07 -1.47
C VAL A 122 8.97 13.89 -0.93
N ILE A 123 8.80 14.28 0.33
CA ILE A 123 7.52 14.37 1.05
C ILE A 123 7.29 15.81 1.50
N HIS A 124 6.05 16.15 1.86
CA HIS A 124 5.73 17.38 2.60
C HIS A 124 5.76 17.10 4.12
N ASP A 125 6.64 17.81 4.84
CA ASP A 125 6.70 17.75 6.30
C ASP A 125 5.78 18.81 6.92
N ALA A 126 4.80 18.35 7.70
CA ALA A 126 3.78 19.21 8.30
C ALA A 126 4.32 20.16 9.37
N ILE A 127 5.45 19.81 10.00
CA ILE A 127 6.02 20.61 11.10
C ILE A 127 6.81 21.78 10.53
N SER A 128 7.68 21.52 9.56
CA SER A 128 8.50 22.56 8.94
C SER A 128 7.81 23.29 7.80
N ASP A 129 6.65 22.79 7.34
CA ASP A 129 5.94 23.25 6.14
C ASP A 129 6.86 23.32 4.91
N SER A 130 7.66 22.28 4.71
CA SER A 130 8.68 22.23 3.66
C SER A 130 8.78 20.87 2.99
N LEU A 131 9.39 20.86 1.80
CA LEU A 131 9.66 19.64 1.06
C LEU A 131 11.00 19.05 1.47
N VAL A 132 10.97 17.81 1.93
CA VAL A 132 12.13 17.14 2.52
C VAL A 132 12.31 15.75 1.94
N VAL A 133 13.57 15.28 1.92
CA VAL A 133 13.90 13.89 1.62
C VAL A 133 13.78 13.09 2.92
N PRO A 134 12.83 12.12 3.04
CA PRO A 134 12.76 11.27 4.22
C PRO A 134 13.92 10.28 4.23
N ASN A 135 14.24 9.75 5.42
CA ASN A 135 15.18 8.64 5.54
C ASN A 135 14.66 7.38 4.81
N GLY A 136 15.57 6.60 4.23
CA GLY A 136 15.27 5.34 3.55
C GLY A 136 15.11 5.46 2.03
N THR A 137 15.29 6.64 1.44
CA THR A 137 15.27 6.80 -0.03
C THR A 137 16.48 6.14 -0.70
N MET A 138 16.32 5.67 -1.94
CA MET A 138 17.35 4.87 -2.62
C MET A 138 18.69 5.63 -2.76
N GLY A 139 18.66 6.94 -3.00
CA GLY A 139 19.88 7.75 -3.09
C GLY A 139 20.74 7.75 -1.81
N GLN A 140 20.14 7.53 -0.63
CA GLN A 140 20.87 7.47 0.65
C GLN A 140 21.57 6.13 0.88
N ARG A 141 21.22 5.08 0.13
CA ARG A 141 21.77 3.73 0.32
C ARG A 141 23.29 3.67 0.12
N TRP A 142 23.80 4.52 -0.76
CA TRP A 142 25.20 4.55 -1.18
C TRP A 142 25.93 5.84 -0.75
N GLU A 143 25.25 6.72 -0.03
CA GLU A 143 25.80 7.98 0.46
C GLU A 143 26.58 7.74 1.77
N GLU A 144 27.81 8.23 1.83
CA GLU A 144 28.66 8.02 2.99
C GLU A 144 28.11 8.76 4.23
N GLY A 145 28.12 8.09 5.38
CA GLY A 145 27.65 8.68 6.64
C GLY A 145 26.12 8.78 6.80
N LYS A 146 25.31 8.40 5.79
CA LYS A 146 23.86 8.29 5.94
C LYS A 146 23.43 6.91 6.41
N LYS A 147 22.39 6.87 7.25
CA LYS A 147 21.76 5.62 7.69
C LYS A 147 20.53 5.34 6.83
N TRP A 148 20.63 4.42 5.89
CA TRP A 148 19.51 3.98 5.07
C TRP A 148 18.54 3.07 5.87
N ASN A 149 17.46 3.66 6.40
CA ASN A 149 16.48 2.97 7.25
C ASN A 149 15.11 3.68 7.22
N LEU A 150 14.06 3.05 7.77
CA LEU A 150 12.68 3.56 7.78
C LEU A 150 12.27 4.27 9.09
N LYS A 151 13.23 4.86 9.83
CA LYS A 151 12.90 5.67 10.99
C LYS A 151 12.30 7.00 10.53
N LEU A 152 11.08 7.24 10.98
CA LEU A 152 10.32 8.44 10.68
C LEU A 152 10.77 9.57 11.61
N GLU A 153 11.60 10.47 11.10
CA GLU A 153 12.10 11.64 11.84
C GLU A 153 11.26 12.90 11.54
N GLN A 154 10.47 12.88 10.46
CA GLN A 154 9.59 13.94 9.99
C GLN A 154 8.12 13.61 10.30
N LYS A 155 7.25 14.62 10.40
CA LYS A 155 5.80 14.40 10.59
C LYS A 155 5.08 14.61 9.28
N MET A 156 4.77 13.49 8.62
CA MET A 156 4.12 13.50 7.31
C MET A 156 2.64 13.90 7.41
N VAL A 157 2.19 14.70 6.45
CA VAL A 157 0.76 14.83 6.14
C VAL A 157 0.39 13.70 5.17
N LEU A 158 -0.65 12.94 5.50
CA LEU A 158 -1.33 12.08 4.53
C LEU A 158 -2.74 12.65 4.40
N LYS A 159 -3.03 13.24 3.25
CA LYS A 159 -4.37 13.75 2.93
C LYS A 159 -4.88 13.00 1.71
N LEU A 160 -5.72 11.99 1.95
CA LEU A 160 -6.44 11.30 0.90
C LEU A 160 -7.67 12.13 0.53
N THR A 161 -7.78 12.48 -0.76
CA THR A 161 -8.98 13.07 -1.33
C THR A 161 -9.54 12.06 -2.32
N LEU A 162 -10.66 11.43 -1.98
CA LEU A 162 -11.38 10.56 -2.91
C LEU A 162 -12.35 11.42 -3.73
N HIS A 163 -12.09 11.52 -5.03
CA HIS A 163 -13.00 12.18 -5.96
C HIS A 163 -14.06 11.17 -6.40
N TYR A 164 -15.32 11.45 -6.06
CA TYR A 164 -16.47 10.72 -6.59
C TYR A 164 -16.82 11.28 -7.96
N GLN A 165 -17.05 10.40 -8.94
CA GLN A 165 -17.74 10.75 -10.19
C GLN A 165 -19.25 10.66 -9.98
#